data_AF-A0A9D8N0L4-F1
#
_entry.id   AF-A0A9D8N0L4-F1
#
_cell.length_a   1.000
_cell.length_b   1.000
_cell.length_c   1.000
_cell.angle_alpha   90.00
_cell.angle_beta   90.00
_cell.angle_gamma   90.00
#
_symmetry.space_group_name_H-M   'P 1'
#
loop_
_entity.id
_entity.type
_entity.pdbx_description
1 polymer ?
#
loop_
_entity_poly.entity_id
_entity_poly.type
_entity_poly.pdbx_seq_one_letter_code
_entity_poly.pdbx_strand_id
1 'polypeptide(L)'
;EAMDCASCIGCGACVAACKNGSAMLFVSSKVSQLALLPQGRVEAAKRAKAMVAKMDELGFGNCTNTRACEAVCPKCETISNIARLNREFICAKLAD
;
A
#
# COMPACT_ATOMS: atom_id res chain seq x y z
N GLU A 1 2.76 11.38 9.22
CA GLU A 1 2.24 10.28 8.37
C GLU A 1 2.94 10.14 7.00
N ALA A 2 3.01 11.18 6.15
CA ALA A 2 3.60 11.03 4.80
C ALA A 2 5.05 10.52 4.82
N MET A 3 5.90 11.12 5.66
CA MET A 3 7.29 10.69 5.82
C MET A 3 7.42 9.36 6.56
N ASP A 4 6.46 9.00 7.42
CA ASP A 4 6.42 7.70 8.07
C ASP A 4 6.19 6.60 7.02
N CYS A 5 5.31 6.84 6.04
CA CYS A 5 5.12 5.94 4.90
C CYS A 5 6.33 5.90 3.96
N ALA A 6 7.08 7.00 3.88
CA ALA A 6 8.31 7.07 3.08
C ALA A 6 9.46 6.25 3.70
N SER A 7 9.37 5.94 5.00
CA SER A 7 10.38 5.14 5.70
C SER A 7 10.47 3.68 5.23
N CYS A 8 9.51 3.20 4.42
CA CYS A 8 9.53 1.88 3.81
C CYS A 8 10.85 1.59 3.07
N ILE A 9 11.65 0.67 3.60
CA ILE A 9 12.95 0.26 3.03
C ILE A 9 12.87 -0.90 2.03
N GLY A 10 11.67 -1.38 1.68
CA GLY A 10 11.51 -2.46 0.71
C GLY A 10 12.04 -3.83 1.17
N CYS A 11 12.11 -4.07 2.48
CA CYS A 11 12.69 -5.30 3.04
C CYS A 11 11.89 -6.59 2.79
N GLY A 12 10.63 -6.52 2.35
CA GLY A 12 9.79 -7.69 2.07
C GLY A 12 9.24 -8.44 3.29
N ALA A 13 9.57 -8.04 4.53
CA ALA A 13 9.11 -8.72 5.75
C ALA A 13 7.58 -8.84 5.85
N CYS A 14 6.86 -7.80 5.43
CA CYS A 14 5.40 -7.79 5.41
C CYS A 14 4.78 -8.82 4.45
N VAL A 15 5.44 -9.10 3.32
CA VAL A 15 5.02 -10.09 2.34
C VAL A 15 5.26 -11.49 2.89
N ALA A 16 6.46 -11.73 3.42
CA ALA A 16 6.86 -13.02 3.97
C ALA A 16 5.98 -13.45 5.16
N ALA A 17 5.58 -12.51 6.02
CA ALA A 17 4.71 -12.80 7.16
C ALA A 17 3.22 -12.95 6.80
N CYS A 18 2.79 -12.47 5.63
CA CYS A 18 1.40 -12.55 5.24
C CYS A 18 1.05 -13.97 4.78
N LYS A 19 0.04 -14.60 5.39
CA LYS A 19 -0.46 -15.92 4.97
C LYS A 19 -0.90 -15.98 3.50
N ASN A 20 -1.28 -14.83 2.92
CA ASN A 20 -1.69 -14.71 1.53
C ASN A 20 -0.53 -14.27 0.62
N GLY A 21 0.69 -14.07 1.15
CA GLY A 21 1.78 -13.45 0.40
C GLY A 21 1.42 -12.06 -0.13
N SER A 22 0.65 -11.28 0.64
CA SER A 22 0.14 -9.98 0.17
C SER A 22 1.19 -8.89 0.27
N ALA A 23 1.38 -8.14 -0.82
CA ALA A 23 2.22 -6.95 -0.86
C ALA A 23 1.47 -5.65 -0.50
N MET A 24 0.23 -5.75 -0.01
CA MET A 24 -0.63 -4.59 0.23
C MET A 24 -0.01 -3.58 1.21
N LEU A 25 0.68 -4.00 2.27
CA LEU A 25 1.32 -3.04 3.19
C LEU A 25 2.40 -2.22 2.45
N PHE A 26 3.32 -2.89 1.76
CA PHE A 26 4.36 -2.25 0.97
C PHE A 26 3.79 -1.29 -0.09
N VAL A 27 2.85 -1.77 -0.91
CA VAL A 27 2.22 -0.97 -1.96
C VAL A 27 1.53 0.24 -1.35
N SER A 28 0.79 0.03 -0.26
CA SER A 28 0.03 1.07 0.39
C SER A 28 0.90 2.16 1.03
N SER A 29 2.08 1.81 1.55
CA SER A 29 3.04 2.78 2.07
C SER A 29 3.62 3.63 0.94
N LYS A 30 3.98 3.02 -0.20
CA LYS A 30 4.47 3.76 -1.38
C LYS A 30 3.42 4.65 -2.02
N VAL A 31 2.14 4.28 -1.96
CA VAL A 31 1.04 5.16 -2.37
C VAL A 31 0.81 6.27 -1.34
N SER A 32 0.76 5.93 -0.06
CA SER A 32 0.45 6.87 1.04
C SER A 32 1.49 7.98 1.20
N GLN A 33 2.78 7.69 0.96
CA GLN A 33 3.84 8.70 1.08
C GLN A 33 3.62 9.91 0.16
N LEU A 34 2.96 9.71 -0.99
CA LEU A 34 2.65 10.77 -1.96
C LEU A 34 1.18 11.20 -1.90
N ALA A 35 0.24 10.31 -1.58
CA ALA A 35 -1.18 10.65 -1.47
C ALA A 35 -1.46 11.70 -0.37
N LEU A 36 -0.64 11.74 0.67
CA LEU A 36 -0.73 12.71 1.76
C LEU A 36 -0.13 14.08 1.42
N LEU A 37 0.55 14.22 0.27
CA LEU A 37 1.21 15.44 -0.16
C LEU A 37 0.41 16.14 -1.27
N PRO A 38 0.29 17.48 -1.27
CA PRO A 38 -0.35 18.21 -2.35
C PRO A 38 0.21 17.87 -3.74
N GLN A 39 1.54 17.72 -3.83
CA GLN A 39 2.26 17.42 -5.07
C GLN A 39 1.85 16.06 -5.64
N GLY A 40 1.50 15.09 -4.79
CA GLY A 40 1.10 13.76 -5.23
C GLY A 40 -0.35 13.66 -5.70
N ARG A 41 -1.20 14.66 -5.45
CA ARG A 41 -2.65 14.56 -5.73
C ARG A 41 -2.97 14.41 -7.22
N VAL A 42 -2.22 15.09 -8.09
CA VAL A 42 -2.43 15.08 -9.54
C VAL A 42 -2.33 13.66 -10.11
N GLU A 43 -1.46 12.83 -9.54
CA GLU A 43 -1.21 11.46 -10.00
C GLU A 43 -1.85 10.39 -9.10
N ALA A 44 -2.63 10.76 -8.08
CA ALA A 44 -3.09 9.83 -7.05
C ALA A 44 -3.89 8.65 -7.64
N ALA A 45 -4.89 8.95 -8.48
CA ALA A 45 -5.73 7.94 -9.13
C ALA A 45 -4.92 7.01 -10.04
N LYS A 46 -4.06 7.56 -10.90
CA LYS A 46 -3.19 6.80 -11.80
C LYS A 46 -2.24 5.90 -11.01
N ARG A 47 -1.61 6.43 -9.96
CA ARG A 47 -0.67 5.72 -9.10
C ARG A 47 -1.34 4.57 -8.35
N ALA A 48 -2.49 4.79 -7.75
CA ALA A 48 -3.22 3.73 -7.03
C ALA A 48 -3.58 2.56 -7.98
N LYS A 49 -4.13 2.87 -9.15
CA LYS A 49 -4.45 1.86 -10.18
C LYS A 49 -3.22 1.12 -10.67
N ALA A 50 -2.17 1.84 -11.07
CA ALA A 50 -0.96 1.23 -11.62
C ALA A 50 -0.26 0.32 -10.60
N MET A 51 -0.19 0.75 -9.34
CA MET A 51 0.46 -0.04 -8.28
C MET A 51 -0.34 -1.30 -7.94
N VAL A 52 -1.67 -1.22 -7.84
CA VAL A 52 -2.52 -2.41 -7.60
C VAL A 52 -2.46 -3.35 -8.80
N ALA A 53 -2.60 -2.84 -10.03
CA ALA A 53 -2.49 -3.65 -11.24
C ALA A 53 -1.15 -4.38 -11.32
N LYS A 54 -0.04 -3.71 -10.97
CA LYS A 54 1.28 -4.36 -10.96
C LYS A 54 1.41 -5.40 -9.85
N MET A 55 0.82 -5.15 -8.68
CA MET A 55 0.79 -6.12 -7.58
C MET A 55 0.05 -7.41 -8.00
N ASP A 56 -1.09 -7.25 -8.67
CA ASP A 56 -1.89 -8.37 -9.18
C ASP A 56 -1.17 -9.11 -10.32
N GLU A 57 -0.53 -8.38 -11.26
CA GLU A 57 0.26 -8.95 -12.36
C GLU A 57 1.41 -9.82 -11.85
N LEU A 58 2.05 -9.43 -10.74
CA LEU A 58 3.14 -10.18 -10.12
C LEU A 58 2.65 -11.32 -9.22
N GLY A 59 1.33 -11.53 -9.09
CA GLY A 59 0.74 -12.65 -8.37
C GLY A 59 0.76 -12.51 -6.84
N PHE A 60 0.92 -11.31 -6.30
CA PHE A 60 0.80 -11.11 -4.86
C PHE A 60 -0.65 -11.27 -4.40
N GLY A 61 -0.87 -11.88 -3.23
CA GLY A 61 -2.23 -12.08 -2.72
C GLY A 61 -2.87 -10.81 -2.15
N ASN A 62 -4.17 -10.92 -1.82
CA ASN A 62 -4.97 -9.82 -1.29
C ASN A 62 -5.00 -9.79 0.25
N CYS A 63 -5.23 -8.59 0.81
CA CYS A 63 -5.33 -8.41 2.25
C CYS A 63 -6.63 -9.05 2.80
N THR A 64 -6.51 -9.81 3.89
CA THR A 64 -7.65 -10.36 4.66
C THR A 64 -7.65 -9.89 6.13
N ASN A 65 -6.96 -8.77 6.41
CA ASN A 65 -6.89 -8.12 7.73
C ASN A 65 -6.32 -8.99 8.86
N THR A 66 -5.35 -9.85 8.57
CA THR A 66 -4.66 -10.64 9.62
C THR A 66 -3.72 -9.81 10.50
N ARG A 67 -3.29 -8.64 10.04
CA ARG A 67 -2.39 -7.71 10.73
C ARG A 67 -0.98 -8.25 11.06
N ALA A 68 -0.61 -9.41 10.50
CA ALA A 68 0.75 -9.94 10.65
C ALA A 68 1.81 -8.99 10.07
N CYS A 69 1.46 -8.24 9.01
CA CYS A 69 2.38 -7.36 8.30
C CYS A 69 2.84 -6.14 9.11
N GLU A 70 1.98 -5.52 9.92
CA GLU A 70 2.37 -4.38 10.77
C GLU A 70 3.21 -4.83 11.98
N ALA A 71 2.92 -6.01 12.53
CA ALA A 71 3.65 -6.56 13.67
C ALA A 71 5.13 -6.86 13.37
N VAL A 72 5.45 -7.21 12.12
CA VAL A 72 6.83 -7.56 11.70
C VAL A 72 7.57 -6.41 11.03
N CYS A 73 6.92 -5.29 10.77
CA CYS A 73 7.53 -4.21 9.98
C CYS A 73 8.64 -3.53 10.80
N PRO A 74 9.92 -3.56 10.36
CA PRO A 74 11.02 -2.96 11.11
C PRO A 74 10.97 -1.42 11.13
N LYS A 75 10.06 -0.83 10.35
CA LYS A 75 9.80 0.61 10.26
C LYS A 75 8.46 1.00 10.86
N CYS A 76 7.78 0.06 11.53
CA CYS A 76 6.53 0.29 12.24
C CYS A 76 5.42 0.88 11.35
N GLU A 77 5.39 0.50 10.07
CA GLU A 77 4.28 0.87 9.18
C GLU A 77 3.00 0.14 9.59
N THR A 78 1.88 0.85 9.54
CA THR A 78 0.60 0.35 10.04
C THR A 78 -0.35 0.02 8.90
N ILE A 79 -1.32 -0.87 9.16
CA ILE A 79 -2.37 -1.23 8.19
C ILE A 79 -3.28 -0.06 7.81
N SER A 80 -3.19 1.09 8.48
CA SER A 80 -3.89 2.33 8.10
C SER A 80 -3.54 2.78 6.67
N ASN A 81 -2.32 2.49 6.22
CA ASN A 81 -1.88 2.73 4.85
C ASN A 81 -2.69 1.89 3.87
N ILE A 82 -2.95 0.61 4.18
CA ILE A 82 -3.76 -0.29 3.35
C ILE A 82 -5.18 0.26 3.21
N ALA A 83 -5.76 0.76 4.30
CA ALA A 83 -7.08 1.40 4.26
C ALA A 83 -7.08 2.65 3.36
N ARG A 84 -6.00 3.45 3.37
CA ARG A 84 -5.86 4.61 2.47
C ARG A 84 -5.75 4.19 1.01
N LEU A 85 -4.89 3.20 0.70
CA LEU A 85 -4.75 2.64 -0.64
C LEU A 85 -6.10 2.16 -1.19
N ASN A 86 -6.87 1.40 -0.40
CA ASN A 86 -8.17 0.89 -0.82
C ASN A 86 -9.15 2.03 -1.15
N ARG A 87 -9.17 3.11 -0.34
CA ARG A 87 -9.99 4.29 -0.63
C ARG A 87 -9.56 4.97 -1.92
N GLU A 88 -8.26 5.23 -2.10
CA GLU A 88 -7.71 5.83 -3.32
C GLU A 88 -8.05 4.99 -4.56
N PHE A 89 -7.90 3.67 -4.47
CA PHE A 89 -8.20 2.75 -5.56
C PHE A 89 -9.69 2.71 -5.90
N ILE A 90 -10.57 2.62 -4.90
CA ILE A 90 -12.03 2.60 -5.10
C ILE A 90 -12.49 3.93 -5.71
N CYS A 91 -12.07 5.07 -5.15
CA CYS A 91 -12.40 6.38 -5.70
C CYS A 91 -11.93 6.52 -7.15
N ALA A 92 -10.71 6.07 -7.44
CA ALA A 92 -10.17 6.11 -8.79
C ALA A 92 -10.96 5.21 -9.76
N LYS A 93 -11.37 4.02 -9.32
CA LYS A 93 -12.14 3.05 -10.14
C LYS A 93 -13.58 3.51 -10.40
N LEU A 94 -14.19 4.23 -9.46
CA LEU A 94 -15.54 4.78 -9.61
C LEU A 94 -15.59 6.07 -10.45
N ALA A 95 -14.44 6.70 -10.71
CA ALA A 95 -14.31 7.89 -11.54
C ALA A 95 -13.93 7.60 -12.99
N ASP A 96 -13.80 6.31 -13.36
CA ASP A 96 -13.72 5.86 -14.76
C ASP A 96 -15.12 5.89 -15.40
#